data_AF-B4UGD1-F1
#
_entry.id   AF-B4UGD1-F1
#
_cell.length_a   1.000
_cell.length_b   1.000
_cell.length_c   1.000
_cell.angle_alpha   90.00
_cell.angle_beta   90.00
_cell.angle_gamma   90.00
#
_symmetry.space_group_name_H-M   'P 1'
#
loop_
_entity.id
_entity.type
_entity.pdbx_description
1 polymer ?
#
loop_
_entity_poly.entity_id
_entity_poly.type
_entity_poly.pdbx_seq_one_letter_code
_entity_poly.pdbx_strand_id
1 'polypeptide(L)'
;MAGLAAHELLHGLAFMIAGARRSDLRFGVQLRRGVAYVGCARAISARAFRFVTLVPGVTLGLAPLFAGVATRSYLVTLVGAMLLAAAGGDFLLVWAVRGVGSKASIRDDPTDPNMILVANEPR
;
A
#
# COMPACT_ATOMS: atom_id res chain seq x y z
N MET A 1 -4.30 10.67 -12.50
CA MET A 1 -5.03 11.15 -11.31
C MET A 1 -6.04 10.14 -10.77
N ALA A 2 -7.05 9.70 -11.53
CA ALA A 2 -8.06 8.75 -11.04
C ALA A 2 -7.49 7.42 -10.51
N GLY A 3 -6.51 6.82 -11.21
CA GLY A 3 -5.85 5.59 -10.76
C GLY A 3 -5.08 5.73 -9.45
N LEU A 4 -4.39 6.87 -9.24
CA LEU A 4 -3.69 7.16 -7.99
C LEU A 4 -4.67 7.37 -6.84
N ALA A 5 -5.77 8.08 -7.07
CA ALA A 5 -6.81 8.23 -6.06
C ALA A 5 -7.43 6.87 -5.68
N ALA A 6 -7.70 6.01 -6.67
CA ALA A 6 -8.18 4.65 -6.43
C ALA A 6 -7.14 3.81 -5.65
N HIS A 7 -5.85 3.96 -5.93
CA HIS A 7 -4.75 3.30 -5.24
C HIS A 7 -4.75 3.62 -3.74
N GLU A 8 -4.74 4.90 -3.39
CA GLU A 8 -4.75 5.33 -1.98
C GLU A 8 -6.04 4.94 -1.25
N LEU A 9 -7.19 5.05 -1.91
CA LEU A 9 -8.47 4.60 -1.35
C LEU A 9 -8.44 3.12 -1.01
N LEU A 10 -7.77 2.32 -1.84
CA LEU A 10 -7.72 0.88 -1.64
C LEU A 10 -6.75 0.48 -0.52
N HIS A 11 -5.65 1.21 -0.32
CA HIS A 11 -4.87 1.08 0.93
C HIS A 11 -5.74 1.40 2.15
N GLY A 12 -6.52 2.48 2.11
CA GLY A 12 -7.45 2.83 3.19
C GLY A 12 -8.47 1.72 3.49
N LEU A 13 -9.05 1.12 2.45
CA LEU A 13 -9.94 -0.02 2.58
C LEU A 13 -9.21 -1.24 3.15
N ALA A 14 -7.99 -1.53 2.68
CA ALA A 14 -7.19 -2.63 3.18
C ALA A 14 -6.83 -2.43 4.66
N PHE A 15 -6.53 -1.21 5.11
CA PHE A 15 -6.33 -0.89 6.52
C PHE A 15 -7.59 -1.18 7.34
N MET A 16 -8.78 -0.84 6.83
CA MET A 16 -10.04 -1.15 7.51
C MET A 16 -10.29 -2.66 7.60
N ILE A 17 -10.00 -3.41 6.53
CA ILE A 17 -10.05 -4.88 6.52
C ILE A 17 -9.06 -5.46 7.54
N ALA A 18 -7.89 -4.85 7.69
CA ALA A 18 -6.88 -5.19 8.69
C ALA A 18 -7.26 -4.76 10.13
N GLY A 19 -8.45 -4.19 10.34
CA GLY A 19 -9.00 -3.87 11.66
C GLY A 19 -8.77 -2.43 12.14
N ALA A 20 -8.26 -1.54 11.28
CA ALA A 20 -8.22 -0.11 11.56
C ALA A 20 -9.63 0.51 11.45
N ARG A 21 -9.90 1.55 12.24
CA ARG A 21 -11.13 2.34 12.08
C ARG A 21 -10.87 3.45 11.07
N ARG A 22 -11.93 3.95 10.43
CA ARG A 22 -11.82 5.11 9.53
C ARG A 22 -11.21 6.35 10.23
N SER A 23 -11.45 6.51 11.52
CA SER A 23 -10.87 7.57 12.36
C SER A 23 -9.35 7.44 12.56
N ASP A 24 -8.80 6.25 12.34
CA ASP A 24 -7.36 5.99 12.49
C ASP A 24 -6.59 6.36 11.21
N LEU A 25 -7.29 6.54 10.08
CA LEU A 25 -6.69 6.79 8.77
C LEU A 25 -6.44 8.27 8.53
N ARG A 26 -5.30 8.57 7.92
CA ARG A 26 -4.90 9.92 7.53
C ARG A 26 -4.47 9.90 6.08
N PHE A 27 -5.23 10.59 5.23
CA PHE A 27 -4.88 10.77 3.82
C PHE A 27 -4.12 12.08 3.65
N GLY A 28 -3.05 12.06 2.87
CA GLY A 28 -2.24 13.22 2.59
C GLY A 28 -1.70 13.23 1.17
N VAL A 29 -1.28 14.41 0.72
CA VAL A 29 -0.59 14.58 -0.56
C VAL A 29 0.66 15.40 -0.30
N GLN A 30 1.82 14.84 -0.63
CA GLN A 30 3.09 15.53 -0.54
C GLN A 30 3.51 15.97 -1.94
N LEU A 31 2.97 17.12 -2.38
CA LEU A 31 3.18 17.68 -3.71
C LEU A 31 4.66 17.88 -4.08
N ARG A 32 5.52 18.21 -3.09
CA ARG A 32 6.97 18.34 -3.29
C ARG A 32 7.64 17.05 -3.79
N ARG A 33 7.05 15.89 -3.52
CA ARG A 33 7.53 14.57 -3.94
C ARG A 33 6.62 13.92 -4.98
N GLY A 34 5.47 14.54 -5.30
CA GLY A 34 4.48 13.98 -6.22
C GLY A 34 3.78 12.73 -5.70
N VAL A 35 3.78 12.49 -4.38
CA VAL A 35 3.27 11.27 -3.76
C VAL A 35 2.00 11.58 -2.97
N ALA A 36 0.93 10.80 -3.19
CA ALA A 36 -0.19 10.70 -2.28
C ALA A 36 0.09 9.55 -1.30
N TYR A 37 -0.40 9.64 -0.07
CA TYR A 37 -0.20 8.59 0.92
C TYR A 37 -1.42 8.45 1.83
N VAL A 38 -1.59 7.25 2.37
CA VAL A 38 -2.47 6.98 3.50
C VAL A 38 -1.66 6.39 4.65
N GLY A 39 -1.73 7.07 5.80
CA GLY A 39 -1.18 6.60 7.06
C GLY A 39 -2.25 6.05 8.00
N CYS A 40 -1.84 5.20 8.92
CA CYS A 40 -2.68 4.67 9.99
C CYS A 40 -2.06 5.02 11.36
N ALA A 41 -2.79 5.80 12.15
CA ALA A 41 -2.37 6.17 13.50
C ALA A 41 -2.34 4.97 14.46
N ARG A 42 -2.99 3.85 14.12
CA ARG A 42 -3.00 2.64 14.94
C ARG A 42 -1.89 1.69 14.49
N ALA A 43 -1.20 1.09 15.46
CA ALA A 43 -0.22 0.06 15.14
C ALA A 43 -0.90 -1.23 14.65
N ILE A 44 -0.36 -1.81 13.59
CA ILE A 44 -0.86 -3.05 12.97
C ILE A 44 0.24 -4.11 12.96
N SER A 45 -0.12 -5.39 12.84
CA SER A 45 0.89 -6.44 12.71
C SER A 45 1.67 -6.31 11.41
N ALA A 46 2.93 -6.76 11.37
CA ALA A 46 3.73 -6.78 10.15
C ALA A 46 3.07 -7.59 9.03
N ARG A 47 2.33 -8.65 9.36
CA ARG A 47 1.49 -9.37 8.39
C ARG A 47 0.41 -8.49 7.79
N ALA A 48 -0.33 -7.77 8.64
CA ALA A 48 -1.36 -6.85 8.20
C ALA A 48 -0.75 -5.72 7.35
N PHE A 49 0.39 -5.18 7.75
CA PHE A 49 1.11 -4.16 6.97
C PHE A 49 1.43 -4.66 5.57
N ARG A 50 2.05 -5.83 5.43
CA ARG A 50 2.34 -6.41 4.10
C ARG A 50 1.08 -6.60 3.26
N PHE A 51 -0.01 -7.06 3.87
CA PHE A 51 -1.30 -7.19 3.18
C PHE A 51 -1.79 -5.83 2.67
N VAL A 52 -1.87 -4.83 3.56
CA VAL A 52 -2.35 -3.48 3.22
C VAL A 52 -1.52 -2.85 2.11
N THR A 53 -0.20 -2.98 2.19
CA THR A 53 0.72 -2.41 1.21
C THR A 53 0.63 -3.11 -0.14
N LEU A 54 0.43 -4.44 -0.19
CA LEU A 54 0.36 -5.18 -1.46
C LEU A 54 -0.99 -5.07 -2.19
N VAL A 55 -2.09 -4.84 -1.47
CA VAL A 55 -3.44 -4.90 -2.05
C VAL A 55 -3.57 -4.06 -3.32
N PRO A 56 -3.22 -2.77 -3.36
CA PRO A 56 -3.42 -1.96 -4.55
C PRO A 56 -2.59 -2.42 -5.76
N GLY A 57 -1.32 -2.77 -5.56
CA GLY A 57 -0.47 -3.29 -6.63
C GLY A 57 -1.02 -4.59 -7.24
N VAL A 58 -1.61 -5.46 -6.41
CA VAL A 58 -2.23 -6.70 -6.89
C VAL A 58 -3.55 -6.42 -7.62
N THR A 59 -4.45 -5.66 -7.03
CA THR A 59 -5.82 -5.50 -7.55
C THR A 59 -5.94 -4.49 -8.68
N LEU A 60 -5.14 -3.42 -8.67
CA LEU A 60 -5.17 -2.36 -9.69
C LEU A 60 -4.03 -2.52 -10.71
N GLY A 61 -2.92 -3.16 -10.33
CA GLY A 61 -1.81 -3.44 -11.22
C GLY A 61 -1.90 -4.81 -11.89
N LEU A 62 -1.66 -5.87 -11.10
CA LEU A 62 -1.57 -7.23 -11.64
C LEU A 62 -2.89 -7.73 -12.24
N ALA A 63 -4.02 -7.56 -11.56
CA ALA A 63 -5.29 -8.08 -12.04
C ALA A 63 -5.73 -7.46 -13.39
N PRO A 64 -5.69 -6.13 -13.60
CA PRO A 64 -6.00 -5.53 -14.90
C PRO A 64 -4.95 -5.88 -15.95
N LEU A 65 -3.67 -6.01 -15.58
CA LEU A 65 -2.63 -6.44 -16.50
C LEU A 65 -2.94 -7.82 -17.08
N PHE A 66 -3.20 -8.81 -16.21
CA PHE A 66 -3.54 -10.17 -16.64
C PHE A 66 -4.86 -10.22 -17.41
N ALA A 67 -5.89 -9.47 -16.98
CA ALA A 67 -7.16 -9.39 -17.69
C ALA A 67 -6.98 -8.82 -19.10
N GLY A 68 -6.20 -7.74 -19.24
CA GLY A 68 -5.88 -7.13 -20.53
C GLY A 68 -5.18 -8.08 -21.48
N VAL A 69 -4.19 -8.85 -20.98
CA VAL A 69 -3.51 -9.88 -21.78
C VAL A 69 -4.49 -10.98 -22.21
N ALA A 70 -5.31 -11.48 -21.28
CA ALA A 70 -6.28 -12.54 -21.57
C ALA A 70 -7.33 -12.12 -22.61
N THR A 71 -7.79 -10.87 -22.56
CA THR A 71 -8.76 -10.34 -23.54
C THR A 71 -8.10 -9.69 -24.75
N ARG A 72 -6.76 -9.77 -24.89
CA ARG A 72 -5.98 -9.09 -25.95
C ARG A 72 -6.24 -7.59 -26.07
N SER A 73 -6.57 -6.94 -24.95
CA SER A 73 -6.82 -5.51 -24.89
C SER A 73 -5.52 -4.76 -24.55
N TYR A 74 -4.95 -4.09 -25.54
CA TYR A 74 -3.73 -3.29 -25.35
C TYR A 74 -3.92 -2.21 -24.29
N LEU A 75 -5.05 -1.49 -24.33
CA LEU A 75 -5.30 -0.38 -23.40
C LEU A 75 -5.40 -0.87 -21.94
N VAL A 76 -6.12 -1.97 -21.70
CA VAL A 76 -6.26 -2.53 -20.35
C VAL A 76 -4.92 -3.06 -19.84
N THR A 77 -4.16 -3.73 -20.72
CA THR A 77 -2.80 -4.21 -20.41
C THR A 77 -1.89 -3.06 -20.01
N LEU A 78 -1.87 -1.97 -20.81
CA LEU A 78 -1.03 -0.80 -20.56
C LEU A 78 -1.41 -0.11 -19.25
N VAL A 79 -2.71 0.08 -18.99
CA VAL A 79 -3.18 0.69 -17.73
C VAL A 79 -2.78 -0.16 -16.53
N GLY A 80 -2.96 -1.48 -16.59
CA GLY A 80 -2.52 -2.40 -15.53
C GLY A 80 -1.01 -2.35 -15.31
N ALA A 81 -0.21 -2.34 -16.37
CA ALA A 81 1.25 -2.21 -16.28
C ALA A 81 1.67 -0.89 -15.63
N MET A 82 1.04 0.23 -16.01
CA MET A 82 1.35 1.55 -15.43
C MET A 82 0.98 1.63 -13.94
N LEU A 83 -0.17 1.08 -13.54
CA LEU A 83 -0.60 1.05 -12.14
C LEU A 83 0.29 0.10 -11.31
N LEU A 84 0.72 -1.02 -11.89
CA LEU A 84 1.67 -1.91 -11.24
C LEU A 84 3.03 -1.23 -11.03
N ALA A 85 3.52 -0.49 -12.02
CA ALA A 85 4.74 0.29 -11.90
C ALA A 85 4.62 1.39 -10.83
N ALA A 86 3.46 2.05 -10.74
CA ALA A 86 3.18 3.03 -9.69
C ALA A 86 3.20 2.42 -8.28
N ALA A 87 2.79 1.16 -8.13
CA ALA A 87 2.89 0.39 -6.89
C ALA A 87 4.32 -0.09 -6.56
N GLY A 88 5.35 0.28 -7.35
CA GLY A 88 6.73 -0.09 -7.13
C GLY A 88 7.24 0.23 -5.71
N GLY A 89 6.84 1.40 -5.17
CA GLY A 89 7.16 1.81 -3.80
C GLY A 89 6.61 0.85 -2.74
N ASP A 90 5.41 0.32 -2.97
CA ASP A 90 4.75 -0.62 -2.06
C ASP A 90 5.52 -1.94 -1.96
N PHE A 91 5.97 -2.46 -3.11
CA PHE A 91 6.80 -3.67 -3.13
C PHE A 91 8.14 -3.45 -2.42
N LEU A 92 8.76 -2.27 -2.58
CA LEU A 92 9.98 -1.92 -1.87
C LEU A 92 9.77 -1.83 -0.36
N LEU A 93 8.66 -1.26 0.11
CA LEU A 93 8.30 -1.23 1.53
C LEU A 93 8.12 -2.65 2.10
N VAL A 94 7.40 -3.50 1.39
CA VAL A 94 7.19 -4.91 1.78
C VAL A 94 8.52 -5.67 1.84
N TRP A 95 9.40 -5.42 0.88
CA TRP A 95 10.75 -5.98 0.84
C TRP A 95 11.61 -5.51 2.02
N ALA A 96 11.54 -4.21 2.34
CA ALA A 96 12.26 -3.64 3.47
C ALA A 96 11.86 -4.31 4.80
N VAL A 97 10.56 -4.59 4.99
CA VAL A 97 10.04 -5.25 6.21
C VAL A 97 9.98 -6.77 6.12
N ARG A 98 10.57 -7.41 5.09
CA ARG A 98 10.46 -8.88 4.89
C ARG A 98 11.04 -9.70 6.05
N GLY A 99 12.05 -9.17 6.73
CA GLY A 99 12.69 -9.82 7.89
C GLY A 99 11.92 -9.66 9.21
N VAL A 100 10.97 -8.72 9.26
CA VAL A 100 10.21 -8.42 10.47
C VAL A 100 9.28 -9.58 10.83
N GLY A 101 9.28 -9.99 12.10
CA GLY A 101 8.40 -11.07 12.57
C GLY A 101 6.92 -10.77 12.27
N SER A 102 6.15 -11.75 11.79
CA SER A 102 4.78 -11.50 11.30
C SER A 102 3.80 -10.91 12.34
N LYS A 103 4.10 -11.09 13.64
CA LYS A 103 3.35 -10.56 14.78
C LYS A 103 3.92 -9.25 15.34
N ALA A 104 5.10 -8.82 14.89
CA ALA A 104 5.68 -7.55 15.32
C ALA A 104 4.76 -6.41 14.91
N SER A 105 4.80 -5.34 15.70
CA SER A 105 3.91 -4.19 15.53
C SER A 105 4.59 -3.15 14.65
N ILE A 106 3.94 -2.77 13.56
CA ILE A 106 4.35 -1.69 12.65
C ILE A 106 3.36 -0.53 12.80
N ARG A 107 3.88 0.69 12.88
CA ARG A 107 3.09 1.91 12.96
C ARG A 107 3.75 3.00 12.13
N ASP A 108 2.96 3.88 11.51
CA ASP A 108 3.51 5.08 10.88
C ASP A 108 3.98 6.07 11.95
N ASP A 109 5.07 6.77 11.67
CA ASP A 109 5.54 7.84 12.53
C ASP A 109 4.56 9.04 12.49
N PRO A 110 4.17 9.58 13.66
CA PRO A 110 3.20 10.67 13.71
C PRO A 110 3.74 12.01 13.18
N THR A 111 5.05 12.16 13.05
CA THR A 111 5.75 13.38 12.60
C THR A 111 6.31 13.28 11.18
N ASP A 112 6.69 12.09 10.73
CA ASP A 112 7.14 11.84 9.35
C ASP A 112 6.35 10.71 8.67
N PRO A 113 5.50 11.00 7.67
CA PRO A 113 4.75 9.99 6.95
C PRO A 113 5.62 9.02 6.13
N ASN A 114 6.92 9.29 5.99
CA ASN A 114 7.87 8.41 5.30
C ASN A 114 8.59 7.43 6.23
N MET A 115 8.34 7.50 7.54
CA MET A 115 8.99 6.66 8.53
C MET A 115 8.00 5.69 9.16
N ILE A 116 8.40 4.42 9.25
CA ILE A 116 7.66 3.37 9.97
C ILE A 116 8.43 2.97 11.23
N LEU A 117 7.70 2.82 12.32
CA LEU A 117 8.19 2.36 13.61
C LEU A 117 7.87 0.87 13.75
N VAL A 118 8.89 0.06 14.06
CA VAL A 118 8.75 -1.38 14.31
C VAL A 118 9.02 -1.64 15.79
N ALA A 119 8.06 -2.25 16.48
CA ALA A 119 8.15 -2.63 17.89
C ALA A 119 7.90 -4.14 18.09
N ASN A 120 8.49 -4.71 19.15
CA ASN A 120 8.43 -6.14 19.50
C ASN A 120 9.10 -7.09 18.49
N GLU A 121 10.38 -6.87 18.18
CA GLU A 121 11.21 -7.94 17.60
C GLU A 121 11.91 -8.73 18.73
N PRO A 122 11.62 -10.03 18.91
CA PRO A 122 12.58 -10.89 19.58
C PRO A 122 13.80 -10.98 18.64
N ARG A 123 14.96 -10.51 19.15
CA ARG A 123 16.25 -10.67 18.48
C ARG A 123 16.59 -12.15 18.30
#